data_AF-A0A423NAH4-F1
#
_entry.id   AF-A0A423NAH4-F1
#
_cell.length_a   1.000
_cell.length_b   1.000
_cell.length_c   1.000
_cell.angle_alpha   90.00
_cell.angle_beta   90.00
_cell.angle_gamma   90.00
#
_symmetry.space_group_name_H-M   'P 1'
#
loop_
_entity.id
_entity.type
_entity.pdbx_description
1 polymer ?
#
loop_
_entity_poly.entity_id
_entity_poly.type
_entity_poly.pdbx_seq_one_letter_code
_entity_poly.pdbx_strand_id
1 'polypeptide(L)'
;QPRYTNAVAALDSSLAPIGLLNALQSIENAQGRELLERWGPRTLDLDILLFGDRLIDEPRLKVPHYQIQERAFVLYPLAELAPQVLLLADGRT
;
A
#
# COMPACT_ATOMS: atom_id res chain seq x y z
N GLN A 1 -2.99 -21.73 -2.25
CA GLN A 1 -3.15 -20.31 -2.59
C GLN A 1 -2.61 -20.12 -4.02
N PRO A 2 -3.39 -19.57 -4.96
CA PRO A 2 -2.88 -19.24 -6.29
C PRO A 2 -1.74 -18.22 -6.21
N ARG A 3 -0.95 -18.09 -7.28
CA ARG A 3 0.10 -17.06 -7.35
C ARG A 3 -0.54 -15.68 -7.38
N TYR A 4 -0.07 -14.78 -6.52
CA TYR A 4 -0.40 -13.36 -6.58
C TYR A 4 0.50 -12.65 -7.58
N THR A 5 -0.08 -11.71 -8.33
CA THR A 5 0.69 -10.74 -9.11
C THR A 5 0.75 -9.46 -8.28
N ASN A 6 1.97 -9.02 -7.94
CA ASN A 6 2.19 -7.81 -7.13
C ASN A 6 2.84 -6.74 -8.00
N ALA A 7 2.44 -5.49 -7.79
CA ALA A 7 3.00 -4.33 -8.45
C ALA A 7 2.96 -3.13 -7.49
N VAL A 8 3.79 -2.13 -7.74
CA VAL A 8 3.76 -0.84 -7.05
C VAL A 8 3.50 0.24 -8.09
N ALA A 9 2.77 1.29 -7.70
CA ALA A 9 2.52 2.45 -8.55
C ALA A 9 2.86 3.72 -7.76
N ALA A 10 3.55 4.66 -8.40
CA ALA A 10 3.69 6.02 -7.92
C ALA A 10 2.57 6.89 -8.50
N LEU A 11 2.03 7.80 -7.69
CA LEU A 11 0.89 8.63 -8.05
C LEU A 11 1.01 10.03 -7.47
N ASP A 12 0.72 11.03 -8.29
CA ASP A 12 0.46 12.39 -7.84
C ASP A 12 -1.03 12.52 -7.52
N SER A 13 -1.34 12.92 -6.29
CA SER A 13 -2.72 13.02 -5.81
C SER A 13 -2.91 14.25 -4.95
N SER A 14 -4.03 14.94 -5.15
CA SER A 14 -4.49 16.03 -4.30
C SER A 14 -5.34 15.55 -3.12
N LEU A 15 -5.59 14.24 -3.00
CA LEU A 15 -6.36 13.68 -1.89
C LEU A 15 -5.53 13.66 -0.60
N ALA A 16 -6.16 14.00 0.52
CA ALA A 16 -5.59 13.76 1.84
C ALA A 16 -5.43 12.24 2.10
N PRO A 17 -4.55 11.80 3.02
CA PRO A 17 -4.24 10.38 3.22
C PRO A 17 -5.46 9.47 3.45
N ILE A 18 -6.37 9.88 4.34
CA ILE A 18 -7.63 9.14 4.58
C ILE A 18 -8.57 9.20 3.37
N GLY A 19 -8.55 10.28 2.61
CA GLY A 19 -9.30 10.40 1.36
C GLY A 19 -8.79 9.41 0.31
N LEU A 20 -7.47 9.27 0.17
CA LEU A 20 -6.85 8.27 -0.70
C LEU A 20 -7.18 6.85 -0.24
N LEU A 21 -7.07 6.56 1.06
CA LEU A 21 -7.42 5.25 1.62
C LEU A 21 -8.87 4.87 1.29
N ASN A 22 -9.82 5.80 1.47
CA ASN A 22 -11.22 5.57 1.12
C ASN A 22 -11.40 5.30 -0.39
N ALA A 23 -10.67 6.03 -1.25
CA ALA A 23 -10.74 5.83 -2.70
C ALA A 23 -10.21 4.44 -3.11
N LEU A 24 -9.09 3.98 -2.54
CA LEU A 24 -8.54 2.64 -2.79
C LEU A 24 -9.51 1.55 -2.32
N GLN A 25 -10.07 1.68 -1.12
CA GLN A 25 -11.09 0.74 -0.60
C GLN A 25 -12.33 0.69 -1.49
N SER A 26 -12.74 1.81 -2.08
CA SER A 26 -13.85 1.84 -3.04
C SER A 26 -13.53 1.06 -4.32
N ILE A 27 -12.29 1.12 -4.80
CA ILE A 27 -11.85 0.35 -5.98
C ILE A 27 -11.88 -1.15 -5.67
N GLU A 28 -11.35 -1.57 -4.51
CA GLU A 28 -11.40 -2.97 -4.09
C GLU A 28 -12.83 -3.49 -3.96
N ASN A 29 -13.72 -2.69 -3.34
CA ASN A 29 -15.13 -3.03 -3.21
C ASN A 29 -15.79 -3.20 -4.59
N ALA A 30 -15.49 -2.32 -5.55
CA ALA A 30 -15.98 -2.44 -6.92
C ALA A 30 -15.41 -3.66 -7.67
N GLN A 31 -14.23 -4.17 -7.27
CA GLN A 31 -13.61 -5.39 -7.79
C GLN A 31 -14.08 -6.66 -7.07
N GLY A 32 -15.14 -6.58 -6.27
CA GLY A 32 -15.75 -7.73 -5.62
C GLY A 32 -15.04 -8.14 -4.33
N ARG A 33 -14.54 -7.19 -3.53
CA ARG A 33 -14.09 -7.46 -2.17
C ARG A 33 -15.27 -7.95 -1.32
N GLU A 34 -15.48 -9.26 -1.29
CA GLU A 34 -16.52 -9.87 -0.45
C GLU A 34 -15.99 -10.08 0.97
N LEU A 35 -16.71 -9.57 1.97
CA LEU A 35 -16.34 -9.69 3.38
C LEU A 35 -16.79 -11.05 3.97
N LEU A 36 -16.56 -12.15 3.24
CA LEU A 36 -17.01 -13.49 3.64
C LEU A 36 -16.14 -14.09 4.75
N GLU A 37 -14.83 -13.85 4.71
CA GLU A 37 -13.88 -14.39 5.67
C GLU A 37 -12.74 -13.39 5.94
N ARG A 38 -12.36 -13.25 7.21
CA ARG A 38 -11.19 -12.45 7.59
C ARG A 38 -9.94 -13.18 7.06
N TRP A 39 -9.39 -12.66 5.95
CA TRP A 39 -8.24 -13.19 5.17
C TRP A 39 -8.61 -14.19 4.07
N GLY A 40 -9.87 -14.18 3.65
CA GLY A 40 -10.29 -14.87 2.44
C GLY A 40 -9.55 -14.34 1.18
N PRO A 41 -9.52 -15.13 0.10
CA PRO A 41 -8.92 -14.73 -1.17
C PRO A 41 -9.57 -13.44 -1.68
N ARG A 42 -8.75 -12.51 -2.18
CA ARG A 42 -9.19 -11.24 -2.76
C ARG A 42 -8.77 -11.16 -4.21
N THR A 43 -9.63 -10.59 -5.04
CA THR A 43 -9.36 -10.25 -6.43
C THR A 43 -8.34 -9.12 -6.55
N LEU A 44 -8.39 -8.16 -5.62
CA LEU A 44 -7.50 -7.00 -5.57
C LEU A 44 -7.28 -6.57 -4.11
N ASP A 45 -6.06 -6.15 -3.80
CA ASP A 45 -5.65 -5.57 -2.53
C ASP A 45 -4.78 -4.34 -2.82
N LEU A 46 -5.14 -3.19 -2.27
CA LEU A 46 -4.50 -1.89 -2.52
C LEU A 46 -4.07 -1.25 -1.20
N ASP A 47 -2.77 -1.26 -0.96
CA ASP A 47 -2.15 -0.67 0.23
C ASP A 47 -1.45 0.66 -0.07
N ILE A 48 -1.57 1.62 0.87
CA ILE A 48 -0.72 2.82 0.86
C ILE A 48 0.61 2.46 1.53
N LEU A 49 1.65 2.34 0.73
CA LEU A 49 3.00 2.06 1.22
C LEU A 49 3.65 3.30 1.83
N LEU A 50 3.57 4.43 1.11
CA LEU A 50 4.21 5.71 1.40
C LEU A 50 3.25 6.84 1.05
N PHE A 51 3.43 7.99 1.69
CA PHE A 51 2.66 9.21 1.41
C PHE A 51 3.58 10.42 1.49
N GLY A 52 4.28 10.70 0.39
CA GLY A 52 5.39 11.66 0.37
C GLY A 52 6.43 11.30 1.44
N ASP A 53 6.84 12.29 2.21
CA ASP A 53 7.77 12.22 3.36
C ASP A 53 7.05 12.15 4.71
N ARG A 54 5.74 11.87 4.73
CA ARG A 54 4.93 11.94 5.95
C ARG A 54 4.99 10.66 6.78
N LEU A 55 5.13 10.84 8.09
CA LEU A 55 4.78 9.84 9.10
C LEU A 55 3.30 10.00 9.45
N ILE A 56 2.53 8.92 9.34
CA ILE A 56 1.10 8.89 9.67
C ILE A 56 0.87 7.76 10.67
N ASP A 57 0.28 8.09 11.82
CA ASP A 57 -0.13 7.12 12.84
C ASP A 57 -1.59 7.39 13.25
N GLU A 58 -2.50 6.98 12.38
CA GLU A 58 -3.94 7.08 12.61
C GLU A 58 -4.54 5.69 12.83
N PRO A 59 -5.67 5.55 13.55
CA PRO A 59 -6.30 4.25 13.79
C PRO A 59 -6.60 3.43 12.53
N ARG A 60 -6.81 4.10 11.39
CA ARG A 60 -7.13 3.47 10.09
C ARG A 60 -5.94 3.40 9.13
N LEU A 61 -4.87 4.14 9.38
CA LEU A 61 -3.78 4.30 8.42
C LEU A 61 -2.44 4.51 9.14
N LYS A 62 -1.47 3.65 8.85
CA LYS A 62 -0.09 3.82 9.29
C LYS A 62 0.83 3.91 8.08
N VAL A 63 1.61 4.98 7.99
CA VAL A 63 2.56 5.24 6.89
C VAL A 63 3.89 5.70 7.50
N PRO A 64 5.06 5.18 7.07
CA PRO A 64 5.25 4.09 6.10
C PRO A 64 4.54 2.80 6.50
N HIS A 65 4.09 2.01 5.53
CA HIS A 65 3.40 0.77 5.83
C HIS A 65 4.29 -0.12 6.72
N TYR A 66 3.77 -0.55 7.87
CA TYR A 66 4.57 -1.16 8.93
C TYR A 66 5.33 -2.41 8.48
N GLN A 67 4.78 -3.17 7.52
CA GLN A 67 5.41 -4.38 6.95
C GLN A 67 6.13 -4.15 5.60
N ILE A 68 6.39 -2.90 5.20
CA ILE A 68 6.99 -2.61 3.89
C ILE A 68 8.33 -3.34 3.69
N GLN A 69 9.15 -3.45 4.74
CA GLN A 69 10.45 -4.12 4.72
C GLN A 69 10.38 -5.64 4.89
N GLU A 70 9.24 -6.18 5.32
CA GLU A 70 9.07 -7.62 5.57
C GLU A 70 8.61 -8.36 4.30
N ARG A 71 8.19 -7.63 3.25
CA ARG A 71 7.50 -8.19 2.09
C ARG A 71 8.34 -7.97 0.82
N ALA A 72 9.06 -9.01 0.40
CA ALA A 72 9.87 -8.96 -0.82
C ALA A 72 9.07 -8.56 -2.07
N PHE A 73 7.81 -9.01 -2.17
CA PHE A 73 6.91 -8.67 -3.27
C PHE A 73 6.46 -7.19 -3.28
N VAL A 74 6.77 -6.43 -2.23
CA VAL A 74 6.65 -4.98 -2.18
C VAL A 74 7.99 -4.33 -2.51
N LEU A 75 9.08 -4.81 -1.89
CA LEU A 75 10.41 -4.21 -2.03
C LEU A 75 10.98 -4.26 -3.45
N TYR A 76 10.86 -5.39 -4.16
CA TYR A 76 11.36 -5.50 -5.53
C TYR A 76 10.71 -4.47 -6.47
N PRO A 77 9.38 -4.43 -6.65
CA PRO A 77 8.75 -3.43 -7.52
C PRO A 77 8.89 -1.99 -7.01
N LEU A 78 9.02 -1.78 -5.69
CA LEU A 78 9.29 -0.44 -5.16
C LEU A 78 10.70 0.05 -5.54
N ALA A 79 11.71 -0.81 -5.49
CA ALA A 79 13.07 -0.49 -5.91
C ALA A 79 13.19 -0.23 -7.42
N GLU A 80 12.33 -0.85 -8.24
CA GLU A 80 12.23 -0.55 -9.67
C GLU A 80 11.72 0.89 -9.93
N LEU A 81 10.81 1.40 -9.09
CA LEU A 81 10.29 2.76 -9.19
C LEU A 81 11.20 3.82 -8.55
N ALA A 82 11.90 3.45 -7.48
CA ALA A 82 12.82 4.31 -6.76
C ALA A 82 14.23 3.68 -6.76
N PRO A 83 15.03 3.86 -7.82
CA PRO A 83 16.32 3.17 -8.01
C PRO A 83 17.43 3.65 -7.05
N GLN A 84 17.17 4.71 -6.28
CA GLN A 84 18.06 5.26 -5.27
C GLN A 84 17.65 4.80 -3.88
N VAL A 85 18.58 4.82 -2.91
CA VAL A 85 18.30 4.45 -1.51
C VAL A 85 17.11 5.26 -1.01
N LEU A 86 16.00 4.57 -0.73
CA LEU A 86 14.76 5.20 -0.31
C LEU A 86 14.76 5.35 1.20
N LEU A 87 15.04 6.56 1.68
CA LEU A 87 14.89 6.88 3.09
C LEU A 87 13.40 7.06 3.40
N LEU A 88 12.86 6.19 4.24
CA LEU A 88 11.49 6.25 4.72
C LEU A 88 11.33 7.38 5.75
N ALA A 89 10.10 7.89 5.90
CA ALA A 89 9.77 8.96 6.84
C ALA A 89 10.03 8.58 8.32
N ASP A 90 10.19 7.30 8.63
CA ASP A 90 10.55 6.78 9.95
C ASP A 90 12.06 6.48 10.10
N GLY A 91 12.88 6.90 9.13
CA GLY A 91 14.35 6.80 9.16
C GLY A 91 14.90 5.45 8.69
N ARG A 92 14.05 4.51 8.30
CA ARG A 92 14.48 3.21 7.74
C ARG A 92 14.85 3.35 6.26
N THR A 93 15.71 2.46 5.76
CA THR A 93 16.15 2.38 4.35
C THR A 93 15.88 1.01 3.76
#